data_AF-A0A1U9JWA2-F1
#
_entry.id   AF-A0A1U9JWA2-F1
#
_cell.length_a   1.000
_cell.length_b   1.000
_cell.length_c   1.000
_cell.angle_alpha   90.00
_cell.angle_beta   90.00
_cell.angle_gamma   90.00
#
_symmetry.space_group_name_H-M   'P 1'
#
loop_
_entity.id
_entity.type
_entity.pdbx_description
1 polymer ?
#
loop_
_entity_poly.entity_id
_entity_poly.type
_entity_poly.pdbx_seq_one_letter_code
_entity_poly.pdbx_strand_id
1 'polypeptide(L)'
;MKLYIRKHCTMTDNNRHDYDLFIIGGGVNGCGLVRDAAGRGFRVGLAEMNDLASATSSASTKLIHGGLRYLEQYAFHLVREALKEREVLWHIAPHIIHPLRFILPYHKGLRPAWMLRTGLFIYDHLAGPQELPPTSTIDLNKNYGEALKPDYHKAFEYSDARVDDARLVVLNARHAAELGADIMVGTQVTALKADGARWQITLRNKHTGKRRQVRAAFVANMAGPWINQVMQEALGSQEHPPIRLVQGSHIVVPALYKHDRAYIFQNADGRIIFAIPYQEDYTLIGTTDLDYQGDPAKVRISAAETSYLCAAAGEYFRTPVKEEQVVWSYSGIRPLYNDGASKAQEATRDYVLKMVNTAGQPPLLNTYGGKITTYRKLAEDAMKHVEQALGARKPAWTAKVALPGGNFPHTGLNEIEAGIANVLPKLDARTVRRLAGSYGTQALLIFDGGKTPPGRDFGHGLYEPEVQWLVEKEWAVTAEDILWRRSKLGLRFNKKQQAALENYLEKLHKKTKRYT
;
A
#
# COMPACT_ATOMS: atom_id res chain seq x y z
N MET A 1 -28.99 -3.97 17.46
CA MET A 1 -28.61 -4.55 16.16
C MET A 1 -28.02 -5.93 16.43
N LYS A 2 -28.62 -7.02 15.93
CA LYS A 2 -28.27 -8.40 16.33
C LYS A 2 -26.83 -8.74 15.92
N LEU A 3 -25.98 -9.07 16.90
CA LEU A 3 -24.66 -9.65 16.73
C LEU A 3 -24.75 -10.87 15.80
N TYR A 4 -24.15 -10.80 14.61
CA TYR A 4 -23.92 -11.96 13.76
C TYR A 4 -22.75 -12.78 14.33
N ILE A 5 -23.00 -13.50 15.41
CA ILE A 5 -22.20 -14.67 15.75
C ILE A 5 -22.50 -15.69 14.65
N ARG A 6 -21.50 -16.01 13.81
CA ARG A 6 -21.58 -17.09 12.82
C ARG A 6 -22.02 -18.37 13.56
N LYS A 7 -23.31 -18.73 13.47
CA LYS A 7 -23.75 -20.10 13.70
C LYS A 7 -22.96 -20.97 12.74
N HIS A 8 -22.26 -21.96 13.28
CA HIS A 8 -21.76 -23.08 12.50
C HIS A 8 -22.96 -23.72 11.82
N CYS A 9 -23.16 -23.41 10.55
CA CYS A 9 -24.07 -24.15 9.69
C CYS A 9 -23.45 -25.54 9.52
N THR A 10 -24.01 -26.51 10.25
CA THR A 10 -23.82 -27.94 10.03
C THR A 10 -24.61 -28.31 8.78
N MET A 11 -24.02 -28.03 7.62
CA MET A 11 -24.25 -28.80 6.41
C MET A 11 -23.00 -29.67 6.23
N THR A 12 -23.20 -30.98 6.15
CA THR A 12 -22.18 -31.96 5.76
C THR A 12 -21.81 -31.72 4.31
N ASP A 13 -20.92 -30.78 4.05
CA ASP A 13 -20.36 -30.54 2.73
C ASP A 13 -18.83 -30.64 2.80
N ASN A 14 -18.31 -31.80 2.39
CA ASN A 14 -16.87 -32.11 2.35
C ASN A 14 -16.08 -31.15 1.43
N ASN A 15 -16.73 -30.22 0.72
CA ASN A 15 -16.12 -29.26 -0.22
C ASN A 15 -15.81 -27.87 0.37
N ARG A 16 -15.91 -27.66 1.69
CA ARG A 16 -15.65 -26.33 2.30
C ARG A 16 -14.17 -25.87 2.27
N HIS A 17 -13.27 -26.65 1.65
CA HIS A 17 -11.85 -26.32 1.51
C HIS A 17 -11.32 -26.26 0.07
N ASP A 18 -12.23 -26.20 -0.91
CA ASP A 18 -11.89 -26.09 -2.32
C ASP A 18 -12.10 -24.67 -2.83
N TYR A 19 -11.08 -24.13 -3.51
CA TYR A 19 -11.10 -22.80 -4.11
C TYR A 19 -11.06 -22.91 -5.63
N ASP A 20 -11.65 -21.93 -6.32
CA ASP A 20 -11.39 -21.73 -7.74
C ASP A 20 -9.99 -21.15 -7.91
N LEU A 21 -9.68 -20.11 -7.13
CA LEU A 21 -8.42 -19.37 -7.15
C LEU A 21 -7.83 -19.30 -5.74
N PHE A 22 -6.55 -19.61 -5.60
CA PHE A 22 -5.80 -19.40 -4.36
C PHE A 22 -4.63 -18.45 -4.58
N ILE A 23 -4.53 -17.43 -3.73
CA ILE A 23 -3.56 -16.35 -3.88
C ILE A 23 -2.54 -16.43 -2.74
N ILE A 24 -1.26 -16.36 -3.11
CA ILE A 24 -0.13 -16.36 -2.17
C ILE A 24 0.40 -14.94 -2.05
N GLY A 25 0.30 -14.35 -0.85
CA GLY A 25 0.79 -13.01 -0.53
C GLY A 25 -0.33 -11.97 -0.34
N GLY A 26 -0.36 -11.32 0.82
CA GLY A 26 -1.30 -10.26 1.20
C GLY A 26 -0.73 -8.85 1.06
N GLY A 27 0.07 -8.62 0.01
CA GLY A 27 0.42 -7.28 -0.45
C GLY A 27 -0.66 -6.68 -1.34
N VAL A 28 -0.42 -5.47 -1.87
CA VAL A 28 -1.44 -4.74 -2.67
C VAL A 28 -1.89 -5.51 -3.92
N ASN A 29 -0.98 -6.21 -4.61
CA ASN A 29 -1.33 -6.98 -5.81
C ASN A 29 -2.24 -8.17 -5.44
N GLY A 30 -1.86 -8.95 -4.41
CA GLY A 30 -2.65 -10.09 -3.93
C GLY A 30 -4.02 -9.66 -3.40
N CYS A 31 -4.07 -8.59 -2.60
CA CYS A 31 -5.32 -8.04 -2.09
C CYS A 31 -6.20 -7.42 -3.20
N GLY A 32 -5.60 -6.84 -4.24
CA GLY A 32 -6.33 -6.39 -5.43
C GLY A 32 -6.98 -7.55 -6.19
N LEU A 33 -6.21 -8.61 -6.46
CA LEU A 33 -6.71 -9.78 -7.18
C LEU A 33 -7.79 -10.53 -6.39
N VAL A 34 -7.62 -10.75 -5.08
CA VAL A 34 -8.62 -11.45 -4.26
C VAL A 34 -9.94 -10.68 -4.24
N ARG A 35 -9.88 -9.35 -4.18
CA ARG A 35 -11.06 -8.49 -4.24
C ARG A 35 -11.74 -8.65 -5.60
N ASP A 36 -11.01 -8.44 -6.70
CA ASP A 36 -11.60 -8.52 -8.04
C ASP A 36 -12.24 -9.88 -8.29
N ALA A 37 -11.48 -10.96 -8.07
CA ALA A 37 -11.94 -12.34 -8.25
C ALA A 37 -13.19 -12.67 -7.42
N ALA A 38 -13.23 -12.28 -6.14
CA ALA A 38 -14.39 -12.50 -5.28
C ALA A 38 -15.62 -11.75 -5.82
N GLY A 39 -15.47 -10.49 -6.23
CA GLY A 39 -16.56 -9.72 -6.83
C GLY A 39 -17.03 -10.28 -8.17
N ARG A 40 -16.15 -10.96 -8.91
CA ARG A 40 -16.52 -11.69 -10.13
C ARG A 40 -17.21 -13.04 -9.87
N GLY A 41 -17.37 -13.43 -8.59
CA GLY A 41 -18.07 -14.65 -8.18
C GLY A 41 -17.18 -15.88 -8.13
N PHE A 42 -15.86 -15.73 -8.09
CA PHE A 42 -14.95 -16.84 -7.79
C PHE A 42 -14.92 -17.15 -6.30
N ARG A 43 -14.76 -18.42 -5.95
CA ARG A 43 -14.45 -18.83 -4.58
C ARG A 43 -12.95 -18.72 -4.38
N VAL A 44 -12.53 -17.74 -3.58
CA VAL A 44 -11.12 -17.33 -3.49
C VAL A 44 -10.59 -17.47 -2.07
N GLY A 45 -9.37 -18.00 -1.95
CA GLY A 45 -8.59 -17.97 -0.71
C GLY A 45 -7.33 -17.13 -0.90
N LEU A 46 -6.92 -16.39 0.13
CA LEU A 46 -5.64 -15.69 0.17
C LEU A 46 -4.90 -16.05 1.46
N ALA A 47 -3.62 -16.39 1.36
CA ALA A 47 -2.75 -16.62 2.51
C ALA A 47 -1.63 -15.56 2.57
N GLU A 48 -1.54 -14.87 3.71
CA GLU A 48 -0.47 -13.93 4.04
C GLU A 48 0.30 -14.47 5.24
N MET A 49 1.61 -14.67 5.10
CA MET A 49 2.40 -15.33 6.12
C MET A 49 2.54 -14.51 7.40
N ASN A 50 2.58 -13.18 7.32
CA ASN A 50 2.70 -12.26 8.45
C ASN A 50 1.41 -11.44 8.59
N ASP A 51 1.49 -10.11 8.54
CA ASP A 51 0.35 -9.19 8.47
C ASP A 51 0.15 -8.66 7.05
N LEU A 52 -1.07 -8.24 6.73
CA LEU A 52 -1.41 -7.55 5.48
C LEU A 52 -0.51 -6.32 5.29
N ALA A 53 0.03 -6.15 4.09
CA ALA A 53 1.00 -5.11 3.75
C ALA A 53 2.33 -5.10 4.54
N SER A 54 2.68 -6.15 5.29
CA SER A 54 3.86 -6.18 6.18
C SER A 54 5.24 -6.08 5.51
N ALA A 55 5.30 -5.98 4.19
CA ALA A 55 6.53 -5.83 3.42
C ALA A 55 6.47 -4.59 2.50
N THR A 56 6.76 -4.76 1.21
CA THR A 56 6.87 -3.67 0.22
C THR A 56 5.66 -2.73 0.19
N SER A 57 4.44 -3.25 0.38
CA SER A 57 3.20 -2.47 0.29
C SER A 57 2.93 -1.52 1.47
N SER A 58 3.75 -1.52 2.52
CA SER A 58 3.76 -0.48 3.57
C SER A 58 5.02 0.39 3.57
N ALA A 59 5.98 0.06 2.70
CA ALA A 59 7.28 0.71 2.57
C ALA A 59 7.39 1.57 1.29
N SER A 60 6.25 2.01 0.74
CA SER A 60 6.24 2.87 -0.43
C SER A 60 6.51 4.34 -0.06
N THR A 61 6.70 5.19 -1.06
CA THR A 61 6.68 6.67 -0.91
C THR A 61 5.27 7.21 -0.63
N LYS A 62 4.24 6.34 -0.57
CA LYS A 62 2.85 6.69 -0.26
C LYS A 62 2.22 7.63 -1.29
N LEU A 63 2.55 7.38 -2.57
CA LEU A 63 2.05 8.15 -3.71
C LEU A 63 1.29 7.26 -4.69
N ILE A 64 0.17 7.77 -5.17
CA ILE A 64 -0.50 7.31 -6.39
C ILE A 64 -0.07 8.28 -7.47
N HIS A 65 0.93 7.86 -8.24
CA HIS A 65 1.57 8.72 -9.20
C HIS A 65 1.81 8.08 -10.56
N GLY A 66 1.71 8.91 -11.61
CA GLY A 66 2.03 8.53 -12.99
C GLY A 66 3.53 8.28 -13.21
N GLY A 67 4.38 8.81 -12.33
CA GLY A 67 5.82 8.67 -12.42
C GLY A 67 6.47 9.55 -13.47
N LEU A 68 6.49 10.85 -13.20
CA LEU A 68 7.07 11.88 -14.08
C LEU A 68 8.45 11.50 -14.66
N ARG A 69 9.33 10.93 -13.82
CA ARG A 69 10.69 10.51 -14.25
C ARG A 69 10.71 9.45 -15.36
N TYR A 70 9.65 8.64 -15.50
CA TYR A 70 9.60 7.59 -16.52
C TYR A 70 9.31 8.15 -17.92
N LEU A 71 8.91 9.42 -18.05
CA LEU A 71 8.83 10.09 -19.34
C LEU A 71 10.19 10.20 -20.02
N GLU A 72 11.28 10.36 -19.24
CA GLU A 72 12.64 10.40 -19.78
C GLU A 72 13.09 9.04 -20.35
N GLN A 73 12.39 7.96 -19.97
CA GLN A 73 12.61 6.60 -20.46
C GLN A 73 11.60 6.21 -21.54
N TYR A 74 10.79 7.15 -22.03
CA TYR A 74 9.74 6.93 -23.03
C TYR A 74 8.69 5.87 -22.62
N ALA A 75 8.50 5.64 -21.32
CA ALA A 75 7.55 4.67 -20.79
C ALA A 75 6.10 5.22 -20.82
N PHE A 76 5.65 5.75 -21.96
CA PHE A 76 4.39 6.47 -22.09
C PHE A 76 3.17 5.60 -21.74
N HIS A 77 3.20 4.31 -22.05
CA HIS A 77 2.10 3.40 -21.71
C HIS A 77 1.90 3.31 -20.18
N LEU A 78 2.98 3.03 -19.45
CA LEU A 78 3.00 2.98 -17.99
C LEU A 78 2.55 4.29 -17.36
N VAL A 79 3.08 5.43 -17.85
CA VAL A 79 2.72 6.75 -17.31
C VAL A 79 1.25 7.05 -17.57
N ARG A 80 0.76 6.77 -18.79
CA ARG A 80 -0.65 6.97 -19.16
C ARG A 80 -1.59 6.16 -18.27
N GLU A 81 -1.29 4.88 -18.09
CA GLU A 81 -2.12 4.00 -17.27
C GLU A 81 -2.15 4.44 -15.82
N ALA A 82 -0.98 4.73 -15.25
CA ALA A 82 -0.86 5.16 -13.86
C ALA A 82 -1.56 6.51 -13.60
N LEU A 83 -1.52 7.45 -14.56
CA LEU A 83 -2.26 8.70 -14.50
C LEU A 83 -3.78 8.50 -14.52
N LYS A 84 -4.30 7.56 -15.33
CA LYS A 84 -5.73 7.22 -15.34
C LYS A 84 -6.16 6.55 -14.04
N GLU A 85 -5.36 5.61 -13.55
CA GLU A 85 -5.65 4.91 -12.30
C GLU A 85 -5.66 5.88 -11.11
N ARG A 86 -4.87 6.95 -11.14
CA ARG A 86 -4.89 7.97 -10.08
C ARG A 86 -6.28 8.55 -9.83
N GLU A 87 -7.01 8.90 -10.89
CA GLU A 87 -8.38 9.41 -10.79
C GLU A 87 -9.34 8.33 -10.30
N VAL A 88 -9.26 7.11 -10.87
CA VAL A 88 -10.09 5.97 -10.46
C VAL A 88 -9.90 5.64 -8.98
N LEU A 89 -8.65 5.60 -8.52
CA LEU A 89 -8.31 5.26 -7.14
C LEU A 89 -8.77 6.33 -6.17
N TRP A 90 -8.63 7.61 -6.52
CA TRP A 90 -9.17 8.71 -5.72
C TRP A 90 -10.68 8.59 -5.55
N HIS A 91 -11.40 8.24 -6.63
CA HIS A 91 -12.85 8.06 -6.60
C HIS A 91 -13.32 6.87 -5.75
N ILE A 92 -12.62 5.73 -5.79
CA ILE A 92 -13.05 4.56 -5.02
C ILE A 92 -12.59 4.59 -3.56
N ALA A 93 -11.60 5.40 -3.21
CA ALA A 93 -11.05 5.45 -1.85
C ALA A 93 -10.73 6.89 -1.38
N PRO A 94 -11.68 7.84 -1.45
CA PRO A 94 -11.40 9.26 -1.23
C PRO A 94 -11.02 9.65 0.19
N HIS A 95 -11.25 8.75 1.15
CA HIS A 95 -10.84 8.92 2.54
C HIS A 95 -9.35 8.66 2.76
N ILE A 96 -8.71 7.79 1.98
CA ILE A 96 -7.29 7.43 2.13
C ILE A 96 -6.41 7.88 0.97
N ILE A 97 -7.01 8.39 -0.11
CA ILE A 97 -6.31 8.92 -1.29
C ILE A 97 -6.71 10.37 -1.45
N HIS A 98 -5.73 11.27 -1.49
CA HIS A 98 -5.96 12.70 -1.60
C HIS A 98 -5.06 13.33 -2.67
N PRO A 99 -5.58 14.29 -3.44
CA PRO A 99 -4.75 15.15 -4.28
C PRO A 99 -3.57 15.72 -3.48
N LEU A 100 -2.39 15.68 -4.09
CA LEU A 100 -1.18 16.28 -3.55
C LEU A 100 -0.49 17.06 -4.66
N ARG A 101 -0.17 18.32 -4.36
CA ARG A 101 0.51 19.23 -5.27
C ARG A 101 2.01 19.20 -4.99
N PHE A 102 2.80 19.08 -6.05
CA PHE A 102 4.25 18.90 -6.00
C PHE A 102 4.95 20.11 -6.57
N ILE A 103 5.80 20.74 -5.76
CA ILE A 103 6.71 21.81 -6.17
C ILE A 103 8.00 21.17 -6.66
N LEU A 104 8.35 21.43 -7.92
CA LEU A 104 9.60 21.07 -8.56
C LEU A 104 10.46 22.33 -8.72
N PRO A 105 11.38 22.64 -7.79
CA PRO A 105 12.32 23.73 -7.96
C PRO A 105 13.16 23.55 -9.22
N TYR A 106 13.29 24.63 -9.98
CA TYR A 106 14.18 24.66 -11.13
C TYR A 106 15.63 24.71 -10.64
N HIS A 107 16.35 23.61 -10.84
CA HIS A 107 17.75 23.49 -10.51
C HIS A 107 18.61 23.80 -11.75
N LYS A 108 19.36 24.91 -11.71
CA LYS A 108 20.30 25.25 -12.80
C LYS A 108 21.36 24.16 -12.91
N GLY A 109 21.67 23.71 -14.13
CA GLY A 109 22.70 22.70 -14.40
C GLY A 109 22.23 21.24 -14.41
N LEU A 110 20.98 20.95 -14.02
CA LEU A 110 20.42 19.58 -14.11
C LEU A 110 19.54 19.43 -15.35
N ARG A 111 18.25 19.77 -15.25
CA ARG A 111 17.31 19.72 -16.38
C ARG A 111 16.93 21.13 -16.83
N PRO A 112 16.99 21.45 -18.13
CA PRO A 112 16.64 22.79 -18.61
C PRO A 112 15.13 23.04 -18.45
N ALA A 113 14.76 24.30 -18.18
CA ALA A 113 13.38 24.67 -17.87
C ALA A 113 12.37 24.33 -18.98
N TRP A 114 12.79 24.39 -20.26
CA TRP A 114 11.94 24.03 -21.39
C TRP A 114 11.57 22.53 -21.36
N MET A 115 12.53 21.66 -21.03
CA MET A 115 12.33 20.22 -20.95
C MET A 115 11.35 19.86 -19.83
N LEU A 116 11.52 20.48 -18.65
CA LEU A 116 10.58 20.30 -17.53
C LEU A 116 9.16 20.73 -17.91
N ARG A 117 9.00 21.89 -18.56
CA ARG A 117 7.69 22.35 -19.03
C ARG A 117 7.07 21.42 -20.05
N THR A 118 7.84 20.91 -21.01
CA THR A 118 7.34 19.95 -22.01
C THR A 118 6.94 18.63 -21.35
N GLY A 119 7.76 18.10 -20.45
CA GLY A 119 7.44 16.88 -19.71
C GLY A 119 6.17 17.00 -18.88
N LEU A 120 6.00 18.12 -18.18
CA LEU A 120 4.79 18.41 -17.39
C LEU A 120 3.55 18.63 -18.27
N PHE A 121 3.70 19.30 -19.42
CA PHE A 121 2.62 19.39 -20.40
C PHE A 121 2.18 18.00 -20.88
N ILE A 122 3.12 17.12 -21.22
CA ILE A 122 2.79 15.73 -21.58
C ILE A 122 2.09 15.05 -20.42
N TYR A 123 2.59 15.21 -19.20
CA TYR A 123 2.04 14.60 -17.99
C TYR A 123 0.58 14.99 -17.72
N ASP A 124 0.22 16.25 -17.92
CA ASP A 124 -1.15 16.75 -17.74
C ASP A 124 -2.12 16.17 -18.79
N HIS A 125 -1.66 15.87 -20.00
CA HIS A 125 -2.53 15.52 -21.12
C HIS A 125 -2.50 14.03 -21.52
N LEU A 126 -1.53 13.25 -21.05
CA LEU A 126 -1.30 11.88 -21.53
C LEU A 126 -2.47 10.92 -21.21
N ALA A 127 -3.16 11.12 -20.08
CA ALA A 127 -4.29 10.31 -19.65
C ALA A 127 -5.66 10.75 -20.20
N GLY A 128 -5.73 11.88 -20.90
CA GLY A 128 -6.99 12.54 -21.24
C GLY A 128 -7.41 13.57 -20.18
N PRO A 129 -8.69 13.98 -20.12
CA PRO A 129 -9.19 14.92 -19.11
C PRO A 129 -8.94 14.41 -17.69
N GLN A 130 -8.52 15.32 -16.82
CA GLN A 130 -8.23 15.07 -15.40
C GLN A 130 -8.93 16.11 -14.55
N GLU A 131 -9.36 15.72 -13.35
CA GLU A 131 -10.01 16.62 -12.38
C GLU A 131 -8.97 17.32 -11.50
N LEU A 132 -7.80 16.71 -11.36
CA LEU A 132 -6.68 17.31 -10.66
C LEU A 132 -6.20 18.60 -11.35
N PRO A 133 -5.86 19.66 -10.60
CA PRO A 133 -5.40 20.91 -11.19
C PRO A 133 -4.19 20.70 -12.11
N PRO A 134 -4.10 21.42 -13.24
CA PRO A 134 -2.97 21.28 -14.17
C PRO A 134 -1.68 21.90 -13.62
N THR A 135 -0.61 21.77 -14.39
CA THR A 135 0.69 22.36 -14.07
C THR A 135 0.63 23.89 -14.08
N SER A 136 1.26 24.52 -13.08
CA SER A 136 1.49 25.96 -13.00
C SER A 136 2.97 26.26 -12.80
N THR A 137 3.38 27.52 -13.04
CA THR A 137 4.74 27.99 -12.73
C THR A 137 4.68 28.89 -11.52
N ILE A 138 5.58 28.62 -10.57
CA ILE A 138 5.63 29.29 -9.27
C ILE A 138 6.90 30.14 -9.17
N ASP A 139 6.73 31.35 -8.64
CA ASP A 139 7.81 32.19 -8.13
C ASP A 139 8.04 31.84 -6.65
N LEU A 140 9.15 31.17 -6.36
CA LEU A 140 9.48 30.67 -5.02
C LEU A 140 9.78 31.81 -4.03
N ASN A 141 10.15 33.00 -4.52
CA ASN A 141 10.33 34.16 -3.65
C ASN A 141 8.99 34.62 -3.03
N LYS A 142 7.87 34.26 -3.65
CA LYS A 142 6.52 34.64 -3.22
C LYS A 142 5.78 33.51 -2.52
N ASN A 143 5.91 32.28 -3.03
CA ASN A 143 5.15 31.13 -2.55
C ASN A 143 6.02 29.89 -2.41
N TYR A 144 5.88 29.19 -1.28
CA TYR A 144 6.50 27.87 -1.06
C TYR A 144 8.04 27.84 -1.17
N GLY A 145 8.75 28.97 -1.09
CA GLY A 145 10.22 29.01 -1.08
C GLY A 145 10.84 29.36 0.27
N GLU A 146 10.05 29.67 1.31
CA GLU A 146 10.55 30.12 2.62
C GLU A 146 11.59 29.15 3.22
N ALA A 147 11.31 27.85 3.14
CA ALA A 147 12.18 26.80 3.67
C ALA A 147 13.37 26.47 2.73
N LEU A 148 13.36 26.93 1.49
CA LEU A 148 14.40 26.64 0.50
C LEU A 148 15.55 27.66 0.56
N LYS A 149 16.71 27.26 0.03
CA LYS A 149 17.84 28.17 -0.17
C LYS A 149 17.46 29.30 -1.15
N PRO A 150 18.02 30.51 -0.97
CA PRO A 150 17.63 31.67 -1.75
C PRO A 150 17.91 31.54 -3.25
N ASP A 151 18.81 30.66 -3.68
CA ASP A 151 19.16 30.47 -5.09
C ASP A 151 18.02 29.86 -5.92
N TYR A 152 17.00 29.28 -5.28
CA TYR A 152 15.84 28.70 -5.94
C TYR A 152 14.70 29.72 -6.05
N HIS A 153 14.62 30.42 -7.20
CA HIS A 153 13.59 31.43 -7.45
C HIS A 153 12.39 30.93 -8.26
N LYS A 154 12.54 29.88 -9.07
CA LYS A 154 11.52 29.37 -9.99
C LYS A 154 11.20 27.92 -9.69
N ALA A 155 9.93 27.56 -9.74
CA ALA A 155 9.48 26.18 -9.67
C ALA A 155 8.31 25.90 -10.63
N PHE A 156 8.01 24.62 -10.81
CA PHE A 156 6.78 24.16 -11.44
C PHE A 156 5.94 23.40 -10.40
N GLU A 157 4.64 23.66 -10.34
CA GLU A 157 3.73 22.95 -9.47
C GLU A 157 2.82 22.06 -10.31
N TYR A 158 2.73 20.78 -9.98
CA TYR A 158 1.87 19.82 -10.69
C TYR A 158 1.12 18.91 -9.71
N SER A 159 0.13 18.15 -10.22
CA SER A 159 -0.70 17.26 -9.40
C SER A 159 -0.27 15.81 -9.49
N ASP A 160 -0.32 15.16 -8.33
CA ASP A 160 -0.35 13.71 -8.13
C ASP A 160 -1.30 13.43 -6.93
N ALA A 161 -1.26 12.23 -6.35
CA ALA A 161 -2.00 11.95 -5.13
C ALA A 161 -1.14 11.24 -4.08
N ARG A 162 -1.44 11.49 -2.80
CA ARG A 162 -0.92 10.72 -1.67
C ARG A 162 -1.91 9.62 -1.28
N VAL A 163 -1.41 8.53 -0.72
CA VAL A 163 -2.21 7.39 -0.26
C VAL A 163 -1.70 6.84 1.07
N ASP A 164 -2.59 6.40 1.95
CA ASP A 164 -2.20 5.43 2.97
C ASP A 164 -2.10 4.04 2.34
N ASP A 165 -0.85 3.62 2.08
CA ASP A 165 -0.51 2.41 1.35
C ASP A 165 -0.97 1.13 2.05
N ALA A 166 -0.67 1.00 3.35
CA ALA A 166 -1.09 -0.14 4.15
C ALA A 166 -2.63 -0.21 4.27
N ARG A 167 -3.30 0.94 4.43
CA ARG A 167 -4.75 1.02 4.46
C ARG A 167 -5.38 0.55 3.16
N LEU A 168 -4.83 0.95 2.01
CA LEU A 168 -5.30 0.50 0.69
C LEU A 168 -5.31 -1.04 0.60
N VAL A 169 -4.24 -1.71 1.06
CA VAL A 169 -4.17 -3.18 1.07
C VAL A 169 -5.26 -3.79 1.93
N VAL A 170 -5.37 -3.34 3.19
CA VAL A 170 -6.30 -3.91 4.15
C VAL A 170 -7.75 -3.68 3.71
N LEU A 171 -8.08 -2.52 3.13
CA LEU A 171 -9.42 -2.24 2.62
C LEU A 171 -9.79 -3.12 1.43
N ASN A 172 -8.84 -3.46 0.55
CA ASN A 172 -9.10 -4.44 -0.51
C ASN A 172 -9.39 -5.83 0.09
N ALA A 173 -8.59 -6.27 1.08
CA ALA A 173 -8.82 -7.54 1.78
C ALA A 173 -10.16 -7.58 2.53
N ARG A 174 -10.55 -6.47 3.19
CA ARG A 174 -11.85 -6.33 3.87
C ARG A 174 -13.01 -6.46 2.90
N HIS A 175 -12.95 -5.76 1.77
CA HIS A 175 -13.99 -5.86 0.76
C HIS A 175 -14.07 -7.28 0.18
N ALA A 176 -12.93 -7.92 -0.08
CA ALA A 176 -12.91 -9.31 -0.54
C ALA A 176 -13.58 -10.26 0.48
N ALA A 177 -13.31 -10.08 1.77
CA ALA A 177 -13.94 -10.87 2.83
C ALA A 177 -15.46 -10.61 2.94
N GLU A 178 -15.90 -9.36 2.76
CA GLU A 178 -17.33 -9.01 2.67
C GLU A 178 -18.01 -9.68 1.47
N LEU A 179 -17.27 -9.92 0.38
CA LEU A 179 -17.71 -10.67 -0.81
C LEU A 179 -17.57 -12.20 -0.67
N GLY A 180 -17.10 -12.69 0.48
CA GLY A 180 -17.02 -14.12 0.79
C GLY A 180 -15.67 -14.78 0.54
N ALA A 181 -14.61 -14.03 0.25
CA ALA A 181 -13.25 -14.58 0.17
C ALA A 181 -12.72 -14.98 1.56
N ASP A 182 -11.91 -16.04 1.61
CA ASP A 182 -11.22 -16.46 2.82
C ASP A 182 -9.85 -15.77 2.90
N ILE A 183 -9.69 -14.82 3.82
CA ILE A 183 -8.41 -14.11 4.07
C ILE A 183 -7.72 -14.72 5.29
N MET A 184 -6.54 -15.32 5.06
CA MET A 184 -5.77 -16.07 6.06
C MET A 184 -4.46 -15.34 6.39
N VAL A 185 -4.54 -14.39 7.33
CA VAL A 185 -3.38 -13.68 7.88
C VAL A 185 -2.60 -14.58 8.85
N GLY A 186 -1.29 -14.40 8.98
CA GLY A 186 -0.43 -15.26 9.81
C GLY A 186 -0.31 -16.70 9.27
N THR A 187 -0.55 -16.93 7.98
CA THR A 187 -0.62 -18.25 7.34
C THR A 187 0.32 -18.34 6.16
N GLN A 188 1.35 -19.18 6.27
CA GLN A 188 2.34 -19.42 5.23
C GLN A 188 1.91 -20.57 4.32
N VAL A 189 2.06 -20.41 3.00
CA VAL A 189 2.01 -21.54 2.06
C VAL A 189 3.38 -22.22 2.05
N THR A 190 3.41 -23.51 2.39
CA THR A 190 4.68 -24.25 2.53
C THR A 190 4.87 -25.34 1.49
N ALA A 191 3.82 -25.72 0.75
CA ALA A 191 3.93 -26.68 -0.35
C ALA A 191 2.77 -26.53 -1.34
N LEU A 192 3.07 -26.72 -2.62
CA LEU A 192 2.13 -26.82 -3.74
C LEU A 192 2.38 -28.16 -4.43
N LYS A 193 1.38 -29.03 -4.47
CA LYS A 193 1.44 -30.31 -5.18
C LYS A 193 0.31 -30.40 -6.17
N ALA A 194 0.60 -30.84 -7.39
CA ALA A 194 -0.45 -31.18 -8.34
C ALA A 194 -1.18 -32.45 -7.86
N ASP A 195 -2.51 -32.38 -7.82
CA ASP A 195 -3.43 -33.46 -7.49
C ASP A 195 -4.51 -33.50 -8.58
N GLY A 196 -4.20 -34.21 -9.66
CA GLY A 196 -4.98 -34.19 -10.91
C GLY A 196 -5.07 -32.78 -11.49
N ALA A 197 -6.30 -32.30 -11.70
CA ALA A 197 -6.58 -30.97 -12.26
C ALA A 197 -6.53 -29.83 -11.23
N ARG A 198 -6.13 -30.09 -9.98
CA ARG A 198 -6.10 -29.09 -8.90
C ARG A 198 -4.77 -29.09 -8.16
N TRP A 199 -4.48 -27.97 -7.53
CA TRP A 199 -3.40 -27.82 -6.57
C TRP A 199 -3.87 -28.29 -5.20
N GLN A 200 -3.12 -29.18 -4.55
CA GLN A 200 -3.15 -29.40 -3.12
C GLN A 200 -2.15 -28.43 -2.45
N ILE A 201 -2.65 -27.55 -1.60
CA ILE A 201 -1.90 -26.44 -1.00
C ILE A 201 -1.76 -26.71 0.49
N THR A 202 -0.52 -26.81 0.97
CA THR A 202 -0.23 -26.96 2.39
C THR A 202 0.00 -25.60 3.03
N LEU A 203 -0.80 -25.32 4.06
CA LEU A 203 -0.78 -24.08 4.83
C LEU A 203 -0.24 -24.35 6.23
N ARG A 204 0.58 -23.43 6.74
CA ARG A 204 1.07 -23.43 8.12
C ARG A 204 0.70 -22.11 8.80
N ASN A 205 -0.04 -22.18 9.88
CA ASN A 205 -0.26 -21.03 10.75
C ASN A 205 1.04 -20.71 11.51
N LYS A 206 1.58 -19.49 11.36
CA LYS A 206 2.87 -19.11 11.97
C LYS A 206 2.80 -18.92 13.49
N HIS A 207 1.62 -18.67 14.04
CA HIS A 207 1.45 -18.49 15.49
C HIS A 207 1.34 -19.82 16.24
N THR A 208 0.56 -20.77 15.70
CA THR A 208 0.27 -22.05 16.36
C THR A 208 1.08 -23.23 15.82
N GLY A 209 1.73 -23.06 14.65
CA GLY A 209 2.43 -24.14 13.95
C GLY A 209 1.51 -25.17 13.27
N LYS A 210 0.19 -25.11 13.50
CA LYS A 210 -0.80 -26.04 12.93
C LYS A 210 -0.74 -25.99 11.40
N ARG A 211 -0.75 -27.18 10.79
CA ARG A 211 -0.80 -27.36 9.34
C ARG A 211 -2.19 -27.78 8.91
N ARG A 212 -2.62 -27.32 7.74
CA ARG A 212 -3.83 -27.80 7.07
C ARG A 212 -3.64 -27.80 5.57
N GLN A 213 -4.50 -28.50 4.87
CA GLN A 213 -4.50 -28.55 3.41
C GLN A 213 -5.81 -27.99 2.86
N VAL A 214 -5.70 -27.34 1.71
CA VAL A 214 -6.81 -26.85 0.91
C VAL A 214 -6.53 -27.19 -0.55
N ARG A 215 -7.54 -27.13 -1.41
CA ARG A 215 -7.35 -27.37 -2.84
C ARG A 215 -7.74 -26.15 -3.66
N ALA A 216 -7.12 -25.96 -4.82
CA ALA A 216 -7.49 -24.88 -5.74
C ALA A 216 -7.36 -25.29 -7.21
N ALA A 217 -8.24 -24.80 -8.08
CA ALA A 217 -8.11 -25.02 -9.52
C ALA A 217 -7.01 -24.15 -10.15
N PHE A 218 -6.73 -22.99 -9.57
CA PHE A 218 -5.73 -22.03 -10.03
C PHE A 218 -4.97 -21.43 -8.85
N VAL A 219 -3.66 -21.23 -8.99
CA VAL A 219 -2.84 -20.51 -8.00
C VAL A 219 -2.26 -19.23 -8.60
N ALA A 220 -2.35 -18.11 -7.88
CA ALA A 220 -1.63 -16.88 -8.20
C ALA A 220 -0.56 -16.60 -7.13
N ASN A 221 0.70 -16.66 -7.53
CA ASN A 221 1.84 -16.31 -6.70
C ASN A 221 2.12 -14.81 -6.82
N MET A 222 1.65 -14.07 -5.82
CA MET A 222 1.77 -12.62 -5.69
C MET A 222 2.64 -12.25 -4.48
N ALA A 223 3.62 -13.10 -4.16
CA ALA A 223 4.46 -12.99 -2.97
C ALA A 223 5.55 -11.90 -3.05
N GLY A 224 5.53 -11.04 -4.07
CA GLY A 224 6.46 -9.91 -4.21
C GLY A 224 7.93 -10.34 -4.15
N PRO A 225 8.76 -9.81 -3.23
CA PRO A 225 10.16 -10.22 -3.09
C PRO A 225 10.39 -11.73 -2.88
N TRP A 226 9.38 -12.46 -2.39
CA TRP A 226 9.45 -13.89 -2.10
C TRP A 226 8.99 -14.78 -3.26
N ILE A 227 8.74 -14.23 -4.46
CA ILE A 227 8.22 -15.00 -5.58
C ILE A 227 9.09 -16.22 -5.92
N ASN A 228 10.41 -16.05 -5.95
CA ASN A 228 11.37 -17.13 -6.22
C ASN A 228 11.46 -18.13 -5.06
N GLN A 229 11.30 -17.67 -3.81
CA GLN A 229 11.24 -18.58 -2.66
C GLN A 229 10.01 -19.48 -2.74
N VAL A 230 8.84 -18.95 -3.10
CA VAL A 230 7.63 -19.76 -3.31
C VAL A 230 7.85 -20.79 -4.44
N MET A 231 8.47 -20.37 -5.55
CA MET A 231 8.77 -21.27 -6.67
C MET A 231 9.71 -22.42 -6.27
N GLN A 232 10.76 -22.12 -5.50
CA GLN A 232 11.74 -23.13 -5.11
C GLN A 232 11.25 -23.99 -3.94
N GLU A 233 10.82 -23.38 -2.85
CA GLU A 233 10.52 -24.09 -1.60
C GLU A 233 9.14 -24.73 -1.60
N ALA A 234 8.12 -24.01 -2.10
CA ALA A 234 6.75 -24.53 -2.06
C ALA A 234 6.42 -25.39 -3.29
N LEU A 235 6.82 -24.96 -4.48
CA LEU A 235 6.55 -25.68 -5.72
C LEU A 235 7.63 -26.71 -6.08
N GLY A 236 8.88 -26.54 -5.63
CA GLY A 236 10.00 -27.41 -6.04
C GLY A 236 10.51 -27.14 -7.46
N SER A 237 10.26 -25.95 -8.00
CA SER A 237 10.71 -25.56 -9.33
C SER A 237 12.22 -25.31 -9.37
N GLN A 238 12.86 -25.76 -10.44
CA GLN A 238 14.25 -25.47 -10.77
C GLN A 238 14.39 -24.17 -11.59
N GLU A 239 13.28 -23.54 -11.98
CA GLU A 239 13.32 -22.27 -12.67
C GLU A 239 13.65 -21.14 -11.69
N HIS A 240 14.54 -20.24 -12.14
CA HIS A 240 14.86 -19.01 -11.43
C HIS A 240 14.43 -17.81 -12.28
N PRO A 241 13.18 -17.34 -12.12
CA PRO A 241 12.73 -16.16 -12.81
C PRO A 241 13.63 -14.94 -12.54
N PRO A 242 13.85 -14.10 -13.56
CA PRO A 242 14.78 -12.98 -13.48
C PRO A 242 14.15 -11.85 -12.65
N ILE A 243 14.40 -11.85 -11.33
CA ILE A 243 14.00 -10.79 -10.40
C ILE A 243 15.23 -10.02 -9.93
N ARG A 244 15.17 -8.68 -9.99
CA ARG A 244 16.15 -7.78 -9.38
C ARG A 244 15.52 -7.19 -8.12
N LEU A 245 16.12 -7.47 -6.97
CA LEU A 245 15.69 -6.92 -5.69
C LEU A 245 16.36 -5.57 -5.47
N VAL A 246 15.56 -4.51 -5.43
CA VAL A 246 16.06 -3.14 -5.22
C VAL A 246 15.50 -2.61 -3.90
N GLN A 247 16.38 -2.38 -2.93
CA GLN A 247 16.06 -1.69 -1.69
C GLN A 247 15.79 -0.21 -1.94
N GLY A 248 14.75 0.30 -1.30
CA GLY A 248 14.57 1.72 -1.11
C GLY A 248 14.11 2.05 0.29
N SER A 249 14.69 3.11 0.82
CA SER A 249 14.48 3.56 2.19
C SER A 249 13.94 4.98 2.24
N HIS A 250 13.33 5.31 3.37
CA HIS A 250 12.81 6.62 3.70
C HIS A 250 13.14 6.97 5.14
N ILE A 251 13.30 8.27 5.40
CA ILE A 251 13.41 8.83 6.74
C ILE A 251 12.24 9.75 7.02
N VAL A 252 11.85 9.86 8.27
CA VAL A 252 10.84 10.79 8.77
C VAL A 252 11.50 11.70 9.78
N VAL A 253 11.34 13.00 9.56
CA VAL A 253 11.86 14.08 10.41
C VAL A 253 10.71 14.99 10.85
N PRO A 254 10.85 15.81 11.90
CA PRO A 254 9.91 16.88 12.20
C PRO A 254 9.64 17.76 10.97
N ALA A 255 8.43 18.32 10.88
CA ALA A 255 8.02 19.12 9.73
C ALA A 255 9.06 20.20 9.36
N LEU A 256 9.55 20.16 8.12
CA LEU A 256 10.56 21.09 7.60
C LEU A 256 9.96 22.42 7.12
N TYR A 257 8.63 22.46 6.90
CA TYR A 257 7.89 23.60 6.37
C TYR A 257 6.40 23.48 6.74
N LYS A 258 5.63 24.57 6.58
CA LYS A 258 4.25 24.70 7.10
C LYS A 258 3.12 24.44 6.09
N HIS A 259 3.40 24.47 4.79
CA HIS A 259 2.38 24.27 3.75
C HIS A 259 2.12 22.78 3.45
N ASP A 260 1.05 22.51 2.73
CA ASP A 260 0.56 21.16 2.38
C ASP A 260 1.16 20.58 1.08
N ARG A 261 1.94 21.38 0.35
CA ARG A 261 2.64 20.96 -0.88
C ARG A 261 3.83 20.06 -0.58
N ALA A 262 4.05 19.04 -1.41
CA ALA A 262 5.29 18.27 -1.39
C ALA A 262 6.35 18.92 -2.28
N TYR A 263 7.62 18.63 -2.01
CA TYR A 263 8.71 18.92 -2.95
C TYR A 263 9.16 17.66 -3.68
N ILE A 264 9.56 17.83 -4.93
CA ILE A 264 10.33 16.88 -5.71
C ILE A 264 11.66 17.55 -6.09
N PHE A 265 12.76 16.97 -5.63
CA PHE A 265 14.10 17.49 -5.83
C PHE A 265 14.88 16.63 -6.83
N GLN A 266 15.77 17.27 -7.58
CA GLN A 266 16.60 16.65 -8.61
C GLN A 266 18.02 16.51 -8.07
N ASN A 267 18.56 15.31 -8.01
CA ASN A 267 19.91 15.10 -7.49
C ASN A 267 20.92 15.01 -8.63
N ALA A 268 22.18 15.35 -8.35
CA ALA A 268 23.27 15.31 -9.32
C ALA A 268 23.55 13.89 -9.89
N ASP A 269 23.15 12.85 -9.15
CA ASP A 269 23.24 11.45 -9.58
C ASP A 269 22.12 11.01 -10.55
N GLY A 270 21.28 11.96 -11.00
CA GLY A 270 20.18 11.75 -11.92
C GLY A 270 18.88 11.27 -11.26
N ARG A 271 18.90 10.94 -9.96
CA ARG A 271 17.71 10.53 -9.20
C ARG A 271 16.88 11.73 -8.78
N ILE A 272 15.69 11.42 -8.27
CA ILE A 272 14.82 12.38 -7.60
C ILE A 272 14.57 11.91 -6.17
N ILE A 273 14.43 12.86 -5.26
CA ILE A 273 13.88 12.60 -3.93
C ILE A 273 12.67 13.47 -3.69
N PHE A 274 11.81 13.04 -2.79
CA PHE A 274 10.63 13.75 -2.35
C PHE A 274 10.82 14.18 -0.90
N ALA A 275 10.26 15.34 -0.57
CA ALA A 275 10.00 15.77 0.80
C ALA A 275 8.51 16.04 0.92
N ILE A 276 7.76 15.19 1.64
CA ILE A 276 6.29 15.15 1.62
C ILE A 276 5.75 15.46 3.02
N PRO A 277 4.74 16.34 3.18
CA PRO A 277 4.06 16.53 4.47
C PRO A 277 3.44 15.22 4.93
N TYR A 278 3.77 14.80 6.15
CA TYR A 278 3.45 13.48 6.65
C TYR A 278 2.88 13.52 8.07
N GLN A 279 1.71 12.91 8.26
CA GLN A 279 1.07 12.75 9.58
C GLN A 279 0.97 14.05 10.40
N GLU A 280 0.66 15.15 9.69
CA GLU A 280 0.58 16.55 10.15
C GLU A 280 1.89 17.19 10.62
N ASP A 281 2.65 16.51 11.48
CA ASP A 281 3.77 17.12 12.22
C ASP A 281 5.16 16.73 11.67
N TYR A 282 5.20 15.97 10.57
CA TYR A 282 6.44 15.41 10.04
C TYR A 282 6.62 15.68 8.55
N THR A 283 7.85 15.46 8.08
CA THR A 283 8.18 15.38 6.66
C THR A 283 8.78 14.01 6.37
N LEU A 284 8.19 13.33 5.39
CA LEU A 284 8.71 12.07 4.84
C LEU A 284 9.69 12.39 3.71
N ILE A 285 10.92 11.89 3.81
CA ILE A 285 11.98 12.08 2.82
C ILE A 285 12.36 10.73 2.22
N GLY A 286 12.38 10.65 0.89
CA GLY A 286 12.83 9.45 0.19
C GLY A 286 12.77 9.57 -1.33
N THR A 287 13.33 8.62 -2.07
CA THR A 287 13.83 7.32 -1.60
C THR A 287 15.19 7.00 -2.23
N THR A 288 15.82 5.96 -1.73
CA THR A 288 17.03 5.36 -2.30
C THR A 288 16.69 4.27 -3.32
N ASP A 289 17.67 3.88 -4.13
CA ASP A 289 17.63 2.73 -5.03
C ASP A 289 18.99 2.02 -4.91
N LEU A 290 19.04 0.90 -4.17
CA LEU A 290 20.22 0.07 -3.96
C LEU A 290 19.92 -1.37 -4.32
N ASP A 291 20.83 -2.05 -5.02
CA ASP A 291 20.71 -3.49 -5.20
C ASP A 291 20.79 -4.21 -3.85
N TYR A 292 19.89 -5.17 -3.64
CA TYR A 292 19.79 -5.90 -2.39
C TYR A 292 20.04 -7.39 -2.60
N GLN A 293 20.86 -7.96 -1.72
CA GLN A 293 21.12 -9.40 -1.65
C GLN A 293 20.77 -9.90 -0.24
N GLY A 294 20.24 -11.11 -0.16
CA GLY A 294 19.85 -11.73 1.11
C GLY A 294 18.34 -11.74 1.35
N ASP A 295 17.96 -12.00 2.60
CA ASP A 295 16.56 -12.20 3.01
C ASP A 295 15.78 -10.87 2.99
N PRO A 296 14.73 -10.72 2.16
CA PRO A 296 13.90 -9.51 2.13
C PRO A 296 13.24 -9.17 3.47
N ALA A 297 13.03 -10.14 4.38
CA ALA A 297 12.45 -9.89 5.70
C ALA A 297 13.38 -9.07 6.63
N LYS A 298 14.68 -9.07 6.31
CA LYS A 298 15.73 -8.39 7.09
C LYS A 298 16.11 -7.01 6.54
N VAL A 299 15.41 -6.51 5.51
CA VAL A 299 15.71 -5.19 4.93
C VAL A 299 15.59 -4.09 5.98
N ARG A 300 16.61 -3.25 6.11
CA ARG A 300 16.65 -2.07 7.01
C ARG A 300 17.44 -0.96 6.33
N ILE A 301 17.15 0.28 6.68
CA ILE A 301 17.91 1.43 6.19
C ILE A 301 19.35 1.33 6.71
N SER A 302 20.32 1.63 5.85
CA SER A 302 21.73 1.75 6.24
C SER A 302 22.08 3.17 6.68
N ALA A 303 23.19 3.33 7.41
CA ALA A 303 23.72 4.65 7.74
C ALA A 303 24.00 5.47 6.48
N ALA A 304 24.59 4.85 5.44
CA ALA A 304 24.87 5.51 4.17
C ALA A 304 23.60 6.02 3.45
N GLU A 305 22.50 5.27 3.49
CA GLU A 305 21.22 5.77 2.95
C GLU A 305 20.65 6.93 3.76
N THR A 306 20.80 6.90 5.09
CA THR A 306 20.38 7.98 5.97
C THR A 306 21.15 9.27 5.66
N SER A 307 22.48 9.18 5.59
CA SER A 307 23.35 10.29 5.21
C SER A 307 23.03 10.81 3.81
N TYR A 308 22.79 9.91 2.84
CA TYR A 308 22.41 10.29 1.48
C TYR A 308 21.11 11.10 1.45
N LEU A 309 20.06 10.64 2.14
CA LEU A 309 18.76 11.32 2.15
C LEU A 309 18.84 12.68 2.87
N CYS A 310 19.58 12.77 3.96
CA CYS A 310 19.81 14.03 4.67
C CYS A 310 20.59 15.03 3.80
N ALA A 311 21.68 14.58 3.15
CA ALA A 311 22.50 15.41 2.28
C ALA A 311 21.71 15.90 1.05
N ALA A 312 20.99 15.00 0.37
CA ALA A 312 20.19 15.33 -0.79
C ALA A 312 19.07 16.33 -0.47
N ALA A 313 18.38 16.17 0.67
CA ALA A 313 17.39 17.17 1.10
C ALA A 313 18.06 18.49 1.52
N GLY A 314 19.21 18.43 2.21
CA GLY A 314 19.99 19.58 2.65
C GLY A 314 20.62 20.40 1.51
N GLU A 315 20.68 19.87 0.29
CA GLU A 315 21.03 20.64 -0.91
C GLU A 315 19.99 21.74 -1.19
N TYR A 316 18.72 21.49 -0.88
CA TYR A 316 17.61 22.37 -1.21
C TYR A 316 17.13 23.24 -0.05
N PHE A 317 17.06 22.68 1.15
CA PHE A 317 16.55 23.40 2.32
C PHE A 317 17.57 24.39 2.89
N ARG A 318 17.08 25.54 3.35
CA ARG A 318 17.88 26.58 4.04
C ARG A 318 18.48 26.05 5.33
N THR A 319 17.69 25.32 6.10
CA THR A 319 18.14 24.61 7.31
C THR A 319 18.49 23.18 6.89
N PRO A 320 19.76 22.76 6.98
CA PRO A 320 20.15 21.41 6.60
C PRO A 320 19.41 20.35 7.42
N VAL A 321 18.98 19.29 6.75
CA VAL A 321 18.41 18.11 7.41
C VAL A 321 19.56 17.31 8.03
N LYS A 322 19.47 17.02 9.33
CA LYS A 322 20.51 16.29 10.06
C LYS A 322 20.02 14.92 10.50
N GLU A 323 20.94 13.98 10.63
CA GLU A 323 20.63 12.60 11.01
C GLU A 323 19.98 12.51 12.40
N GLU A 324 20.33 13.40 13.33
CA GLU A 324 19.77 13.40 14.68
C GLU A 324 18.28 13.83 14.71
N GLN A 325 17.78 14.39 13.61
CA GLN A 325 16.37 14.75 13.46
C GLN A 325 15.51 13.56 13.01
N VAL A 326 16.10 12.43 12.62
CA VAL A 326 15.37 11.26 12.14
C VAL A 326 14.66 10.60 13.31
N VAL A 327 13.33 10.73 13.33
CA VAL A 327 12.46 10.15 14.37
C VAL A 327 11.96 8.75 14.02
N TRP A 328 11.96 8.42 12.73
CA TRP A 328 11.58 7.10 12.23
C TRP A 328 12.17 6.87 10.84
N SER A 329 12.36 5.61 10.47
CA SER A 329 12.82 5.21 9.15
C SER A 329 12.20 3.87 8.78
N TYR A 330 12.01 3.64 7.48
CA TYR A 330 11.55 2.36 6.98
C TYR A 330 12.19 2.05 5.62
N SER A 331 12.22 0.76 5.28
CA SER A 331 12.78 0.26 4.02
C SER A 331 11.92 -0.85 3.46
N GLY A 332 11.94 -0.98 2.13
CA GLY A 332 11.26 -2.05 1.42
C GLY A 332 12.06 -2.52 0.21
N ILE A 333 11.77 -3.74 -0.22
CA ILE A 333 12.36 -4.33 -1.42
C ILE A 333 11.38 -4.25 -2.57
N ARG A 334 11.83 -3.68 -3.69
CA ARG A 334 11.10 -3.60 -4.95
C ARG A 334 11.45 -4.84 -5.79
N PRO A 335 10.50 -5.76 -6.03
CA PRO A 335 10.73 -6.98 -6.79
C PRO A 335 10.60 -6.71 -8.29
N LEU A 336 11.65 -6.18 -8.92
CA LEU A 336 11.59 -5.76 -10.32
C LEU A 336 11.82 -6.93 -11.26
N TYR A 337 11.12 -6.94 -12.39
CA TYR A 337 11.47 -7.84 -13.48
C TYR A 337 12.83 -7.41 -14.04
N ASN A 338 13.78 -8.33 -14.08
CA ASN A 338 15.11 -8.04 -14.63
C ASN A 338 15.04 -8.15 -16.17
N ASP A 339 14.99 -6.98 -16.79
CA ASP A 339 14.98 -6.75 -18.24
C ASP A 339 16.41 -6.61 -18.83
N GLY A 340 17.45 -6.80 -18.01
CA GLY A 340 18.85 -6.62 -18.40
C GLY A 340 19.42 -5.21 -18.16
N ALA A 341 18.68 -4.30 -17.52
CA ALA A 341 19.17 -2.94 -17.21
C ALA A 341 20.40 -2.94 -16.28
N SER A 342 21.40 -2.09 -16.58
CA SER A 342 22.64 -2.01 -15.80
C SER A 342 22.44 -1.38 -14.41
N LYS A 343 21.65 -0.30 -14.31
CA LYS A 343 21.39 0.42 -13.04
C LYS A 343 20.00 0.16 -12.46
N ALA A 344 19.89 0.11 -11.14
CA ALA A 344 18.64 -0.17 -10.43
C ALA A 344 17.54 0.89 -10.67
N GLN A 345 17.92 2.15 -10.88
CA GLN A 345 16.97 3.23 -11.20
C GLN A 345 16.41 3.16 -12.63
N GLU A 346 17.08 2.44 -13.53
CA GLU A 346 16.72 2.28 -14.96
C GLU A 346 15.82 1.06 -15.21
N ALA A 347 15.87 0.02 -14.35
CA ALA A 347 15.05 -1.18 -14.47
C ALA A 347 13.54 -0.84 -14.54
N THR A 348 12.84 -1.51 -15.46
CA THR A 348 11.41 -1.27 -15.69
C THR A 348 10.60 -1.38 -14.40
N ARG A 349 9.65 -0.45 -14.23
CA ARG A 349 8.70 -0.43 -13.12
C ARG A 349 7.31 -0.86 -13.55
N ASP A 350 7.20 -1.37 -14.78
CA ASP A 350 6.00 -2.05 -15.25
C ASP A 350 5.84 -3.42 -14.56
N TYR A 351 4.65 -4.00 -14.63
CA TYR A 351 4.40 -5.35 -14.12
C TYR A 351 4.47 -6.38 -15.24
N VAL A 352 4.83 -7.61 -14.86
CA VAL A 352 4.82 -8.77 -15.76
C VAL A 352 4.02 -9.88 -15.11
N LEU A 353 3.06 -10.40 -15.86
CA LEU A 353 2.24 -11.56 -15.49
C LEU A 353 2.68 -12.75 -16.36
N LYS A 354 3.13 -13.84 -15.74
CA LYS A 354 3.65 -15.01 -16.46
C LYS A 354 3.03 -16.29 -15.92
N MET A 355 2.40 -17.05 -16.81
CA MET A 355 2.00 -18.42 -16.51
C MET A 355 3.23 -19.30 -16.33
N VAL A 356 3.25 -20.10 -15.28
CA VAL A 356 4.26 -21.14 -15.08
C VAL A 356 3.80 -22.36 -15.86
N ASN A 357 4.59 -22.75 -16.85
CA ASN A 357 4.29 -23.87 -17.73
C ASN A 357 4.96 -25.13 -17.19
N THR A 358 4.18 -25.99 -16.54
CA THR A 358 4.63 -27.32 -16.18
C THR A 358 3.66 -28.34 -16.77
N ALA A 359 4.16 -29.24 -17.61
CA ALA A 359 3.34 -30.23 -18.30
C ALA A 359 2.53 -31.06 -17.28
N GLY A 360 1.21 -31.12 -17.46
CA GLY A 360 0.31 -31.89 -16.59
C GLY A 360 0.04 -31.26 -15.22
N GLN A 361 0.50 -30.04 -14.93
CA GLN A 361 0.17 -29.34 -13.68
C GLN A 361 -1.01 -28.36 -13.87
N PRO A 362 -1.81 -28.12 -12.81
CA PRO A 362 -2.82 -27.08 -12.86
C PRO A 362 -2.21 -25.68 -13.04
N PRO A 363 -2.96 -24.69 -13.52
CA PRO A 363 -2.42 -23.37 -13.84
C PRO A 363 -1.88 -22.63 -12.61
N LEU A 364 -0.72 -21.99 -12.77
CA LEU A 364 -0.11 -21.10 -11.79
C LEU A 364 0.38 -19.82 -12.46
N LEU A 365 0.02 -18.66 -11.90
CA LEU A 365 0.40 -17.34 -12.39
C LEU A 365 1.41 -16.67 -11.45
N ASN A 366 2.55 -16.24 -11.97
CA ASN A 366 3.53 -15.41 -11.27
C ASN A 366 3.34 -13.93 -11.62
N THR A 367 3.48 -13.05 -10.62
CA THR A 367 3.48 -11.59 -10.79
C THR A 367 4.82 -10.97 -10.41
N TYR A 368 5.47 -10.28 -11.34
CA TYR A 368 6.70 -9.52 -11.11
C TYR A 368 6.40 -8.02 -11.19
N GLY A 369 7.03 -7.22 -10.33
CA GLY A 369 6.77 -5.78 -10.28
C GLY A 369 5.35 -5.45 -9.80
N GLY A 370 4.78 -4.38 -10.36
CA GLY A 370 3.49 -3.83 -9.97
C GLY A 370 3.62 -2.73 -8.93
N LYS A 371 3.32 -1.50 -9.35
CA LYS A 371 3.24 -0.35 -8.44
C LYS A 371 1.94 -0.40 -7.68
N ILE A 372 1.95 0.25 -6.51
CA ILE A 372 0.71 0.56 -5.79
C ILE A 372 -0.27 1.37 -6.66
N THR A 373 0.21 2.24 -7.55
CA THR A 373 -0.64 3.00 -8.49
C THR A 373 -1.41 2.11 -9.46
N THR A 374 -0.81 1.03 -9.95
CA THR A 374 -1.39 0.20 -11.03
C THR A 374 -2.00 -1.11 -10.52
N TYR A 375 -2.08 -1.31 -9.20
CA TYR A 375 -2.47 -2.59 -8.60
C TYR A 375 -3.85 -3.09 -9.07
N ARG A 376 -4.82 -2.18 -9.23
CA ARG A 376 -6.19 -2.51 -9.61
C ARG A 376 -6.25 -2.92 -11.07
N LYS A 377 -5.50 -2.24 -11.93
CA LYS A 377 -5.37 -2.60 -13.33
C LYS A 377 -4.63 -3.93 -13.54
N LEU A 378 -3.55 -4.14 -12.80
CA LEU A 378 -2.84 -5.41 -12.71
C LEU A 378 -3.78 -6.54 -12.29
N ALA A 379 -4.64 -6.32 -11.29
CA ALA A 379 -5.62 -7.32 -10.86
C ALA A 379 -6.63 -7.66 -11.98
N GLU A 380 -7.12 -6.66 -12.72
CA GLU A 380 -7.99 -6.90 -13.88
C GLU A 380 -7.30 -7.72 -14.96
N ASP A 381 -6.02 -7.45 -15.23
CA ASP A 381 -5.24 -8.19 -16.22
C ASP A 381 -4.91 -9.61 -15.76
N ALA A 382 -4.60 -9.81 -14.47
CA ALA A 382 -4.44 -11.12 -13.88
C ALA A 382 -5.73 -11.94 -13.96
N MET A 383 -6.90 -11.31 -13.80
CA MET A 383 -8.18 -11.98 -13.98
C MET A 383 -8.40 -12.50 -15.40
N LYS A 384 -7.82 -11.89 -16.44
CA LYS A 384 -7.91 -12.42 -17.81
C LYS A 384 -7.28 -13.82 -17.90
N HIS A 385 -6.15 -14.04 -17.24
CA HIS A 385 -5.52 -15.36 -17.17
C HIS A 385 -6.37 -16.37 -16.39
N VAL A 386 -6.97 -15.94 -15.28
CA VAL A 386 -7.86 -16.79 -14.48
C VAL A 386 -9.11 -17.18 -15.28
N GLU A 387 -9.74 -16.24 -15.99
CA GLU A 387 -10.94 -16.46 -16.80
C GLU A 387 -10.65 -17.30 -18.05
N GLN A 388 -9.47 -17.16 -18.66
CA GLN A 388 -9.03 -18.06 -19.73
C GLN A 388 -8.91 -19.52 -19.27
N ALA A 389 -8.46 -19.74 -18.03
CA ALA A 389 -8.26 -21.08 -17.50
C ALA A 389 -9.53 -21.70 -16.88
N LEU A 390 -10.37 -20.90 -16.23
CA LEU A 390 -11.52 -21.37 -15.43
C LEU A 390 -12.88 -20.97 -16.00
N GLY A 391 -12.90 -20.21 -17.09
CA GLY A 391 -14.10 -19.60 -17.67
C GLY A 391 -14.43 -18.24 -17.05
N ALA A 392 -14.90 -17.32 -17.88
CA ALA A 392 -15.40 -16.03 -17.43
C ALA A 392 -16.70 -16.18 -16.62
N ARG A 393 -16.88 -15.33 -15.59
CA ARG A 393 -18.09 -15.27 -14.77
C ARG A 393 -18.75 -13.91 -14.93
N LYS A 394 -18.55 -13.00 -13.99
CA LYS A 394 -19.08 -11.63 -14.04
C LYS A 394 -18.05 -10.65 -14.65
N PRO A 395 -18.47 -9.51 -15.22
CA PRO A 395 -17.57 -8.54 -15.82
C PRO A 395 -16.66 -7.84 -14.79
N ALA A 396 -15.63 -7.16 -15.30
CA ALA A 396 -14.80 -6.25 -14.50
C ALA A 396 -15.64 -5.14 -13.84
N TRP A 397 -15.37 -4.86 -12.57
CA TRP A 397 -16.25 -4.05 -11.72
C TRP A 397 -15.53 -3.06 -10.81
N THR A 398 -14.24 -3.30 -10.52
CA THR A 398 -13.50 -2.65 -9.42
C THR A 398 -13.32 -1.15 -9.59
N ALA A 399 -13.33 -0.64 -10.83
CA ALA A 399 -13.19 0.79 -11.13
C ALA A 399 -14.38 1.65 -10.69
N LYS A 400 -15.55 1.04 -10.46
CA LYS A 400 -16.80 1.77 -10.19
C LYS A 400 -17.32 1.61 -8.76
N VAL A 401 -16.64 0.81 -7.94
CA VAL A 401 -17.11 0.48 -6.60
C VAL A 401 -16.11 0.93 -5.58
N ALA A 402 -16.60 1.74 -4.63
CA ALA A 402 -15.84 2.22 -3.50
C ALA A 402 -15.25 1.07 -2.66
N LEU A 403 -14.08 1.32 -2.09
CA LEU A 403 -13.56 0.54 -0.97
C LEU A 403 -14.38 0.83 0.30
N PRO A 404 -14.40 -0.10 1.28
CA PRO A 404 -15.09 0.11 2.55
C PRO A 404 -14.70 1.45 3.17
N GLY A 405 -15.69 2.28 3.53
CA GLY A 405 -15.47 3.64 4.03
C GLY A 405 -15.45 4.74 2.96
N GLY A 406 -15.22 4.40 1.69
CA GLY A 406 -15.07 5.34 0.58
C GLY A 406 -16.35 5.68 -0.19
N ASN A 407 -17.52 5.24 0.29
CA ASN A 407 -18.81 5.42 -0.39
C ASN A 407 -19.39 6.83 -0.20
N PHE A 408 -18.66 7.85 -0.65
CA PHE A 408 -19.04 9.26 -0.67
C PHE A 408 -18.31 9.98 -1.83
N PRO A 409 -18.76 11.18 -2.27
CA PRO A 409 -18.09 11.93 -3.32
C PRO A 409 -16.61 12.17 -3.02
N HIS A 410 -15.74 12.19 -4.03
CA HIS A 410 -14.29 12.24 -3.80
C HIS A 410 -13.80 13.58 -3.20
N THR A 411 -14.62 14.62 -3.28
CA THR A 411 -14.44 15.93 -2.63
C THR A 411 -15.07 16.01 -1.23
N GLY A 412 -15.78 14.96 -0.80
CA GLY A 412 -16.70 15.00 0.33
C GLY A 412 -16.11 14.71 1.72
N LEU A 413 -14.78 14.77 1.87
CA LEU A 413 -14.12 14.37 3.14
C LEU A 413 -14.44 15.34 4.29
N ASN A 414 -14.57 16.63 3.99
CA ASN A 414 -14.87 17.65 4.99
C ASN A 414 -16.27 17.43 5.60
N GLU A 415 -17.25 16.98 4.81
CA GLU A 415 -18.58 16.61 5.32
C GLU A 415 -18.51 15.39 6.24
N ILE A 416 -17.65 14.41 5.93
CA ILE A 416 -17.41 13.25 6.81
C ILE A 416 -16.80 13.71 8.14
N GLU A 417 -15.79 14.58 8.11
CA GLU A 417 -15.18 15.15 9.31
C GLU A 417 -16.21 15.90 10.18
N ALA A 418 -17.01 16.78 9.57
CA ALA A 418 -18.04 17.52 10.26
C ALA A 418 -19.10 16.60 10.89
N GLY A 419 -19.50 15.55 10.17
CA GLY A 419 -20.42 14.53 10.69
C GLY A 419 -19.87 13.78 11.90
N ILE A 420 -18.59 13.42 11.87
CA ILE A 420 -17.92 12.77 13.01
C ILE A 420 -17.84 13.71 14.21
N ALA A 421 -17.42 14.97 14.01
CA ALA A 421 -17.32 15.96 15.08
C ALA A 421 -18.68 16.22 15.75
N ASN A 422 -19.76 16.26 14.98
CA ASN A 422 -21.11 16.46 15.51
C ASN A 422 -21.60 15.27 16.37
N VAL A 423 -21.33 14.04 15.95
CA VAL A 423 -21.78 12.82 16.67
C VAL A 423 -20.87 12.51 17.85
N LEU A 424 -19.57 12.84 17.76
CA LEU A 424 -18.56 12.57 18.78
C LEU A 424 -17.88 13.87 19.25
N PRO A 425 -18.62 14.80 19.87
CA PRO A 425 -18.12 16.16 20.18
C PRO A 425 -17.01 16.20 21.23
N LYS A 426 -16.74 15.08 21.90
CA LYS A 426 -15.66 14.95 22.88
C LYS A 426 -14.31 14.62 22.24
N LEU A 427 -14.29 14.24 20.96
CA LEU A 427 -13.05 13.98 20.24
C LEU A 427 -12.42 15.30 19.78
N ASP A 428 -11.11 15.41 19.91
CA ASP A 428 -10.38 16.55 19.38
C ASP A 428 -10.35 16.54 17.84
N ALA A 429 -10.11 17.70 17.24
CA ALA A 429 -10.14 17.87 15.78
C ALA A 429 -9.10 17.00 15.04
N ARG A 430 -7.96 16.69 15.66
CA ARG A 430 -6.95 15.79 15.04
C ARG A 430 -7.44 14.35 15.04
N THR A 431 -8.07 13.90 16.12
CA THR A 431 -8.72 12.59 16.16
C THR A 431 -9.83 12.48 15.13
N VAL A 432 -10.69 13.50 15.00
CA VAL A 432 -11.75 13.53 13.98
C VAL A 432 -11.17 13.40 12.56
N ARG A 433 -10.20 14.25 12.19
CA ARG A 433 -9.52 14.19 10.88
C ARG A 433 -8.89 12.83 10.61
N ARG A 434 -8.23 12.24 11.61
CA ARG A 434 -7.62 10.91 11.51
C ARG A 434 -8.66 9.82 11.27
N LEU A 435 -9.77 9.85 11.99
CA LEU A 435 -10.85 8.88 11.83
C LEU A 435 -11.50 9.00 10.44
N ALA A 436 -11.79 10.23 9.99
CA ALA A 436 -12.29 10.48 8.64
C ALA A 436 -11.32 9.97 7.58
N GLY A 437 -10.03 10.32 7.70
CA GLY A 437 -8.97 9.91 6.76
C GLY A 437 -8.57 8.43 6.82
N SER A 438 -9.00 7.68 7.82
CA SER A 438 -8.69 6.24 7.95
C SER A 438 -9.88 5.35 7.62
N TYR A 439 -11.09 5.79 7.94
CA TYR A 439 -12.30 4.96 7.90
C TYR A 439 -13.45 5.56 7.09
N GLY A 440 -13.37 6.84 6.72
CA GLY A 440 -14.43 7.54 5.98
C GLY A 440 -15.80 7.37 6.63
N THR A 441 -16.79 6.93 5.85
CA THR A 441 -18.17 6.70 6.31
C THR A 441 -18.29 5.65 7.42
N GLN A 442 -17.29 4.78 7.60
CA GLN A 442 -17.31 3.74 8.62
C GLN A 442 -16.79 4.22 9.98
N ALA A 443 -16.23 5.43 10.08
CA ALA A 443 -15.72 5.97 11.34
C ALA A 443 -16.78 5.95 12.46
N LEU A 444 -18.02 6.30 12.15
CA LEU A 444 -19.12 6.30 13.13
C LEU A 444 -19.57 4.89 13.54
N LEU A 445 -19.34 3.87 12.71
CA LEU A 445 -19.67 2.49 13.05
C LEU A 445 -18.78 1.96 14.18
N ILE A 446 -17.54 2.45 14.28
CA ILE A 446 -16.60 2.10 15.33
C ILE A 446 -17.15 2.49 16.72
N PHE A 447 -17.91 3.59 16.80
CA PHE A 447 -18.44 4.13 18.05
C PHE A 447 -19.96 3.91 18.20
N ASP A 448 -20.54 2.96 17.47
CA ASP A 448 -21.99 2.67 17.44
C ASP A 448 -22.85 3.93 17.24
N GLY A 449 -22.42 4.82 16.33
CA GLY A 449 -23.10 6.10 16.09
C GLY A 449 -23.11 7.04 17.29
N GLY A 450 -22.09 6.98 18.15
CA GLY A 450 -21.96 7.80 19.36
C GLY A 450 -22.63 7.23 20.61
N LYS A 451 -23.28 6.06 20.50
CA LYS A 451 -23.93 5.40 21.65
C LYS A 451 -22.95 4.72 22.59
N THR A 452 -21.81 4.27 22.05
CA THR A 452 -20.77 3.64 22.86
C THR A 452 -19.79 4.72 23.30
N PRO A 453 -19.59 4.93 24.62
CA PRO A 453 -18.53 5.82 25.08
C PRO A 453 -17.19 5.29 24.58
N PRO A 454 -16.20 6.16 24.29
CA PRO A 454 -14.93 5.76 23.69
C PRO A 454 -14.09 4.80 24.57
N GLY A 455 -14.53 4.49 25.79
CA GLY A 455 -13.87 3.51 26.65
C GLY A 455 -12.47 3.96 27.05
N ARG A 456 -11.52 3.03 27.10
CA ARG A 456 -10.12 3.33 27.40
C ARG A 456 -9.46 4.11 26.25
N ASP A 457 -8.78 5.20 26.59
CA ASP A 457 -7.84 5.90 25.71
C ASP A 457 -6.44 5.28 25.84
N PHE A 458 -5.84 4.86 24.72
CA PHE A 458 -4.47 4.37 24.64
C PHE A 458 -3.46 5.48 24.32
N GLY A 459 -3.94 6.65 23.89
CA GLY A 459 -3.14 7.81 23.52
C GLY A 459 -3.42 8.28 22.10
N HIS A 460 -3.29 9.59 21.89
CA HIS A 460 -3.38 10.23 20.57
C HIS A 460 -4.68 9.90 19.81
N GLY A 461 -5.77 9.76 20.55
CA GLY A 461 -7.09 9.49 20.00
C GLY A 461 -7.33 8.03 19.62
N LEU A 462 -6.45 7.08 19.97
CA LEU A 462 -6.69 5.65 19.80
C LEU A 462 -7.51 5.11 20.97
N TYR A 463 -8.77 4.82 20.70
CA TYR A 463 -9.71 4.38 21.72
C TYR A 463 -10.02 2.89 21.61
N GLU A 464 -10.51 2.31 22.71
CA GLU A 464 -10.82 0.88 22.81
C GLU A 464 -11.74 0.32 21.70
N PRO A 465 -12.85 1.00 21.32
CA PRO A 465 -13.69 0.53 20.22
C PRO A 465 -12.93 0.47 18.88
N GLU A 466 -12.01 1.40 18.64
CA GLU A 466 -11.16 1.39 17.45
C GLU A 466 -10.19 0.21 17.47
N VAL A 467 -9.56 -0.09 18.62
CA VAL A 467 -8.69 -1.27 18.75
C VAL A 467 -9.49 -2.56 18.49
N GLN A 468 -10.69 -2.68 19.05
CA GLN A 468 -11.57 -3.84 18.82
C GLN A 468 -11.94 -3.96 17.35
N TRP A 469 -12.30 -2.86 16.69
CA TRP A 469 -12.56 -2.82 15.25
C TRP A 469 -11.36 -3.32 14.44
N LEU A 470 -10.15 -2.82 14.73
CA LEU A 470 -8.93 -3.22 14.03
C LEU A 470 -8.62 -4.71 14.18
N VAL A 471 -8.87 -5.28 15.36
CA VAL A 471 -8.71 -6.73 15.59
C VAL A 471 -9.79 -7.55 14.90
N GLU A 472 -11.04 -7.10 14.93
CA GLU A 472 -12.19 -7.85 14.41
C GLU A 472 -12.41 -7.76 12.91
N LYS A 473 -12.19 -6.57 12.34
CA LYS A 473 -12.48 -6.25 10.95
C LYS A 473 -11.23 -6.14 10.11
N GLU A 474 -10.06 -5.98 10.72
CA GLU A 474 -8.82 -5.65 10.00
C GLU A 474 -7.63 -6.55 10.34
N TRP A 475 -7.90 -7.70 10.96
CA TRP A 475 -6.92 -8.76 11.28
C TRP A 475 -5.74 -8.33 12.14
N ALA A 476 -5.81 -7.19 12.83
CA ALA A 476 -4.73 -6.77 13.72
C ALA A 476 -4.55 -7.78 14.87
N VAL A 477 -3.30 -8.15 15.12
CA VAL A 477 -2.88 -9.09 16.18
C VAL A 477 -1.98 -8.39 17.18
N THR A 478 -1.04 -7.59 16.68
CA THR A 478 0.01 -6.94 17.47
C THR A 478 -0.17 -5.43 17.52
N ALA A 479 0.48 -4.78 18.48
CA ALA A 479 0.54 -3.32 18.52
C ALA A 479 1.23 -2.76 17.27
N GLU A 480 2.18 -3.49 16.68
CA GLU A 480 2.85 -3.08 15.44
C GLU A 480 1.87 -2.98 14.26
N ASP A 481 0.96 -3.95 14.13
CA ASP A 481 -0.10 -3.93 13.10
C ASP A 481 -0.88 -2.62 13.20
N ILE A 482 -1.31 -2.25 14.40
CA ILE A 482 -2.10 -1.04 14.65
C ILE A 482 -1.27 0.22 14.44
N LEU A 483 -0.13 0.34 15.13
CA LEU A 483 0.63 1.58 15.25
C LEU A 483 1.40 1.94 13.98
N TRP A 484 1.79 0.96 13.16
CA TRP A 484 2.64 1.20 11.98
C TRP A 484 1.94 0.86 10.67
N ARG A 485 0.99 -0.07 10.64
CA ARG A 485 0.23 -0.38 9.42
C ARG A 485 -1.12 0.28 9.39
N ARG A 486 -1.95 0.13 10.43
CA ARG A 486 -3.34 0.60 10.41
C ARG A 486 -3.50 2.12 10.66
N SER A 487 -2.61 2.76 11.43
CA SER A 487 -2.83 4.14 11.93
C SER A 487 -1.65 5.12 11.86
N LYS A 488 -0.39 4.65 11.82
CA LYS A 488 0.83 5.49 11.96
C LYS A 488 0.97 6.23 13.30
N LEU A 489 0.14 5.91 14.29
CA LEU A 489 0.23 6.50 15.64
C LEU A 489 1.53 6.13 16.38
N GLY A 490 2.28 5.13 15.89
CA GLY A 490 3.61 4.80 16.41
C GLY A 490 4.60 5.96 16.40
N LEU A 491 4.41 6.97 15.54
CA LEU A 491 5.22 8.19 15.52
C LEU A 491 5.07 9.05 16.79
N ARG A 492 3.97 8.87 17.53
CA ARG A 492 3.59 9.70 18.68
C ARG A 492 3.57 8.92 19.99
N PHE A 493 3.30 7.63 19.91
CA PHE A 493 3.21 6.75 21.08
C PHE A 493 4.54 6.70 21.83
N ASN A 494 4.47 6.90 23.13
CA ASN A 494 5.59 6.60 24.02
C ASN A 494 5.58 5.12 24.45
N LYS A 495 6.68 4.66 25.05
CA LYS A 495 6.85 3.27 25.49
C LYS A 495 5.76 2.78 26.46
N LYS A 496 5.25 3.65 27.34
CA LYS A 496 4.19 3.29 28.30
C LYS A 496 2.85 3.08 27.59
N GLN A 497 2.51 3.95 26.64
CA GLN A 497 1.30 3.80 25.81
C GLN A 497 1.35 2.55 24.94
N GLN A 498 2.51 2.27 24.34
CA GLN A 498 2.71 1.05 23.56
C GLN A 498 2.52 -0.21 24.43
N ALA A 499 3.18 -0.28 25.59
CA ALA A 499 3.02 -1.41 26.51
C ALA A 499 1.58 -1.56 27.01
N ALA A 500 0.85 -0.44 27.19
CA ALA A 500 -0.56 -0.46 27.57
C ALA A 500 -1.45 -1.09 26.48
N LEU A 501 -1.17 -0.82 25.21
CA LEU A 501 -1.85 -1.40 24.06
C LEU A 501 -1.52 -2.89 23.90
N GLU A 502 -0.24 -3.27 24.00
CA GLU A 502 0.21 -4.66 23.93
C GLU A 502 -0.47 -5.53 24.99
N ASN A 503 -0.46 -5.08 26.25
CA ASN A 503 -1.14 -5.77 27.35
C ASN A 503 -2.65 -5.93 27.13
N TYR A 504 -3.29 -4.96 26.47
CA TYR A 504 -4.72 -5.05 26.15
C TYR A 504 -4.97 -6.07 25.04
N LEU A 505 -4.18 -6.07 23.98
CA LEU A 505 -4.28 -7.03 22.87
C LEU A 505 -4.07 -8.47 23.35
N GLU A 506 -3.09 -8.72 24.22
CA GLU A 506 -2.89 -10.06 24.81
C GLU A 506 -4.13 -10.57 25.54
N LYS A 507 -4.76 -9.72 26.35
CA LYS A 507 -5.99 -10.06 27.07
C LYS A 507 -7.16 -10.30 26.10
N LEU A 508 -7.27 -9.46 25.07
CA LEU A 508 -8.32 -9.56 24.05
C LEU A 508 -8.22 -10.88 23.26
N HIS A 509 -7.00 -11.27 22.85
CA HIS A 509 -6.77 -12.51 22.09
C HIS A 509 -7.01 -13.76 22.94
N LYS A 510 -6.61 -13.75 24.22
CA LYS A 510 -6.93 -14.83 25.17
C LYS A 510 -8.43 -15.01 25.34
N LYS A 511 -9.20 -13.92 25.41
CA LYS A 511 -10.67 -13.96 25.54
C LYS A 511 -11.37 -14.49 24.28
N THR A 512 -10.84 -14.17 23.10
CA THR A 512 -11.48 -14.49 21.81
C THR A 512 -11.01 -15.81 21.18
N LYS A 513 -10.03 -16.51 21.77
CA LYS A 513 -9.40 -17.74 21.24
C LYS A 513 -8.91 -17.61 19.79
N ARG A 514 -8.61 -16.39 19.31
CA ARG A 514 -8.26 -16.15 17.89
C ARG A 514 -6.85 -16.58 17.49
N TYR A 515 -5.96 -16.84 18.46
CA TYR A 515 -4.55 -17.17 18.20
C TYR A 515 -3.98 -18.29 19.10
N THR A 516 -4.84 -19.06 19.77
CA THR A 516 -4.54 -20.34 20.46
C THR A 516 -5.18 -21.49 19.69
#